data_AF-A0A955VW34-F1
#
_entry.id   AF-A0A955VW34-F1
#
_cell.length_a   1.000
_cell.length_b   1.000
_cell.length_c   1.000
_cell.angle_alpha   90.00
_cell.angle_beta   90.00
_cell.angle_gamma   90.00
#
_symmetry.space_group_name_H-M   'P 1'
#
loop_
_entity.id
_entity.type
_entity.pdbx_description
1 polymer ?
#
loop_
_entity_poly.entity_id
_entity_poly.type
_entity_poly.pdbx_seq_one_letter_code
_entity_poly.pdbx_strand_id
1 'polypeptide(L)'
;ILHTRFYRDLVQPGEVVLGADSHTSSHGGMGAFAIGLGGADITVAMVLGESWIQVPEAIAVEYRGQMPFGFTGKDVILKTLGQLGRNTTAMERSVEYVGEAVRAFTPDMRFTIANMTAEFGGLNGIFEADGQVAAWLAARAGYRDEARYFRADPDASYVDRHVIDLGTMEPQVAKPFSPDNVHPVSGVAGMALDGAFIGACTTTEEELVLAALVLEQMLAAGHQPTPSANRLVVPGDLSIMDRLRDTGMLAIYERAGFRIGPPGCSMCLGIASEKAGPGEVWITSQNRNYQNRMGAGSLAWLASAAVVASSSLDLKVADPRPWLDRVDRDRYHDVLGRGPLTNPPAVSTTEPQPLPAKGGAAAAAAAPTAGSDAVITSKIQRFGDHVDTDAIIPGEFCHLTDLAELGAHCFHYVAPGFAARVAAGGGVVVAGEGWGSGSSREHAVWALKGAGVQVVIARSFAYIHRRNLVNEAVAHMVLTDPRFYALAEDGADIRVDVGSGQVTVQGRVFQAEAPPAIARGLQAAGGIVPAIRQFGNEVFERLTA
;
A
#
# COMPACT_ATOMS: atom_id res chain seq x y z
N ILE A 1 -15.72 -3.50 -0.24
CA ILE A 1 -14.45 -2.73 -0.33
C ILE A 1 -13.96 -2.80 -1.77
N LEU A 2 -13.55 -1.66 -2.34
CA LEU A 2 -13.16 -1.50 -3.75
C LEU A 2 -12.34 -2.68 -4.29
N HIS A 3 -11.18 -2.94 -3.68
CA HIS A 3 -10.20 -3.92 -4.17
C HIS A 3 -10.75 -5.34 -4.19
N THR A 4 -11.48 -5.74 -3.16
CA THR A 4 -12.12 -7.06 -3.09
C THR A 4 -13.09 -7.25 -4.25
N ARG A 5 -13.96 -6.27 -4.50
CA ARG A 5 -14.96 -6.38 -5.57
C ARG A 5 -14.31 -6.35 -6.96
N PHE A 6 -13.38 -5.42 -7.18
CA PHE A 6 -12.71 -5.28 -8.47
C PHE A 6 -11.88 -6.52 -8.82
N TYR A 7 -11.10 -7.05 -7.87
CA TYR A 7 -10.32 -8.27 -8.05
C TYR A 7 -11.19 -9.48 -8.36
N ARG A 8 -12.35 -9.60 -7.68
CA ARG A 8 -13.22 -10.76 -7.82
C ARG A 8 -14.06 -10.74 -9.08
N ASP A 9 -14.48 -9.56 -9.54
CA ASP A 9 -15.54 -9.45 -10.56
C ASP A 9 -15.08 -8.79 -11.86
N LEU A 10 -14.12 -7.86 -11.80
CA LEU A 10 -13.84 -6.95 -12.91
C LEU A 10 -12.48 -7.21 -13.56
N VAL A 11 -11.40 -7.20 -12.77
CA VAL A 11 -10.04 -7.19 -13.31
C VAL A 11 -9.66 -8.52 -13.96
N GLN A 12 -8.95 -8.45 -15.08
CA GLN A 12 -8.42 -9.58 -15.83
C GLN A 12 -6.89 -9.46 -16.05
N PRO A 13 -6.20 -10.60 -16.27
CA PRO A 13 -4.79 -10.61 -16.66
C PRO A 13 -4.49 -9.67 -17.82
N GLY A 14 -3.35 -8.97 -17.71
CA GLY A 14 -2.85 -8.09 -18.77
C GLY A 14 -3.52 -6.72 -18.89
N GLU A 15 -4.45 -6.39 -17.99
CA GLU A 15 -4.99 -5.04 -17.87
C GLU A 15 -4.00 -4.09 -17.16
N VAL A 16 -4.12 -2.79 -17.47
CA VAL A 16 -3.52 -1.71 -16.72
C VAL A 16 -4.59 -1.10 -15.82
N VAL A 17 -4.42 -1.22 -14.50
CA VAL A 17 -5.41 -0.79 -13.50
C VAL A 17 -4.86 0.39 -12.71
N LEU A 18 -5.49 1.55 -12.86
CA LEU A 18 -5.17 2.76 -12.11
C LEU A 18 -6.29 3.00 -11.09
N GLY A 19 -5.94 3.24 -9.82
CA GLY A 19 -6.94 3.52 -8.80
C GLY A 19 -6.50 4.59 -7.79
N ALA A 20 -7.48 5.32 -7.24
CA ALA A 20 -7.25 6.40 -6.29
C ALA A 20 -6.96 5.87 -4.85
N ASP A 21 -6.30 4.73 -4.74
CA ASP A 21 -5.98 4.07 -3.47
C ASP A 21 -4.66 3.30 -3.61
N SER A 22 -3.80 3.35 -2.58
CA SER A 22 -2.48 2.69 -2.62
C SER A 22 -2.57 1.17 -2.79
N HIS A 23 -3.64 0.55 -2.27
CA HIS A 23 -3.83 -0.90 -2.33
C HIS A 23 -4.47 -1.36 -3.65
N THR A 24 -4.60 -0.49 -4.65
CA THR A 24 -4.91 -0.92 -6.03
C THR A 24 -3.90 -1.96 -6.53
N SER A 25 -2.68 -1.99 -5.97
CA SER A 25 -1.70 -3.05 -6.20
C SER A 25 -2.24 -4.48 -6.00
N SER A 26 -3.29 -4.68 -5.20
CA SER A 26 -3.93 -5.99 -4.99
C SER A 26 -4.29 -6.71 -6.28
N HIS A 27 -4.60 -5.95 -7.33
CA HIS A 27 -5.01 -6.49 -8.63
C HIS A 27 -3.88 -7.16 -9.41
N GLY A 28 -2.62 -6.92 -9.05
CA GLY A 28 -1.51 -7.67 -9.64
C GLY A 28 -1.48 -9.15 -9.24
N GLY A 29 -2.27 -9.56 -8.24
CA GLY A 29 -2.55 -10.98 -7.99
C GLY A 29 -3.29 -11.69 -9.14
N MET A 30 -3.94 -10.94 -10.05
CA MET A 30 -4.54 -11.47 -11.29
C MET A 30 -3.56 -11.44 -12.48
N GLY A 31 -2.33 -10.94 -12.31
CA GLY A 31 -1.41 -10.64 -13.42
C GLY A 31 -1.76 -9.36 -14.19
N ALA A 32 -2.47 -8.43 -13.55
CA ALA A 32 -2.65 -7.07 -14.06
C ALA A 32 -1.51 -6.16 -13.60
N PHE A 33 -1.11 -5.20 -14.43
CA PHE A 33 -0.27 -4.10 -13.95
C PHE A 33 -1.15 -3.09 -13.22
N ALA A 34 -1.07 -3.07 -11.88
CA ALA A 34 -1.99 -2.29 -11.07
C ALA A 34 -1.27 -1.36 -10.10
N ILE A 35 -1.56 -0.06 -10.19
CA ILE A 35 -0.90 0.98 -9.39
C ILE A 35 -1.92 1.91 -8.72
N GLY A 36 -1.61 2.30 -7.48
CA GLY A 36 -2.31 3.38 -6.81
C GLY A 36 -1.78 4.74 -7.25
N LEU A 37 -2.67 5.72 -7.39
CA LEU A 37 -2.35 7.10 -7.77
C LEU A 37 -3.21 8.10 -6.96
N GLY A 38 -2.91 9.40 -7.05
CA GLY A 38 -3.74 10.46 -6.46
C GLY A 38 -5.02 10.72 -7.25
N GLY A 39 -5.95 11.48 -6.66
CA GLY A 39 -7.24 11.80 -7.27
C GLY A 39 -7.10 12.56 -8.59
N ALA A 40 -6.17 13.51 -8.65
CA ALA A 40 -5.84 14.23 -9.87
C ALA A 40 -5.43 13.30 -11.03
N ASP A 41 -4.50 12.36 -10.79
CA ASP A 41 -4.04 11.41 -11.82
C ASP A 41 -5.17 10.55 -12.39
N ILE A 42 -6.03 10.03 -11.50
CA ILE A 42 -7.17 9.21 -11.92
C ILE A 42 -8.17 10.03 -12.72
N THR A 43 -8.42 11.27 -12.30
CA THR A 43 -9.27 12.20 -13.04
C THR A 43 -8.71 12.47 -14.44
N VAL A 44 -7.40 12.68 -14.56
CA VAL A 44 -6.74 12.91 -15.85
C VAL A 44 -6.85 11.69 -16.75
N ALA A 45 -6.61 10.49 -16.23
CA ALA A 45 -6.78 9.26 -16.98
C ALA A 45 -8.22 9.08 -17.50
N MET A 46 -9.23 9.43 -16.70
CA MET A 46 -10.63 9.36 -17.10
C MET A 46 -11.01 10.40 -18.16
N VAL A 47 -10.45 11.60 -18.09
CA VAL A 47 -10.77 12.71 -19.00
C VAL A 47 -10.04 12.58 -20.35
N LEU A 48 -8.75 12.23 -20.32
CA LEU A 48 -7.92 12.17 -21.52
C LEU A 48 -7.89 10.77 -22.15
N GLY A 49 -8.23 9.73 -21.40
CA GLY A 49 -8.00 8.33 -21.80
C GLY A 49 -6.53 7.90 -21.74
N GLU A 50 -5.66 8.76 -21.19
CA GLU A 50 -4.22 8.56 -21.14
C GLU A 50 -3.66 8.98 -19.77
N SER A 51 -2.56 8.34 -19.37
CA SER A 51 -1.75 8.73 -18.22
C SER A 51 -0.29 8.51 -18.56
N TRP A 52 0.60 9.18 -17.83
CA TRP A 52 2.04 8.96 -17.95
C TRP A 52 2.50 7.98 -16.87
N ILE A 53 3.48 7.13 -17.15
CA ILE A 53 4.12 6.27 -16.15
C ILE A 53 5.59 6.22 -16.52
N GLN A 54 6.47 6.57 -15.58
CA GLN A 54 7.89 6.28 -15.75
C GLN A 54 8.08 4.78 -15.59
N VAL A 55 8.67 4.13 -16.60
CA VAL A 55 8.94 2.69 -16.56
C VAL A 55 9.80 2.39 -15.32
N PRO A 56 9.31 1.59 -14.37
CA PRO A 56 10.04 1.29 -13.15
C PRO A 56 11.15 0.26 -13.40
N GLU A 57 12.18 0.26 -12.56
CA GLU A 57 13.01 -0.92 -12.40
C GLU A 57 12.18 -2.07 -11.81
N ALA A 58 12.59 -3.31 -12.04
CA ALA A 58 11.90 -4.50 -11.51
C ALA A 58 12.82 -5.33 -10.61
N ILE A 59 12.29 -5.79 -9.48
CA ILE A 59 12.92 -6.82 -8.64
C ILE A 59 12.10 -8.12 -8.70
N ALA A 60 12.75 -9.25 -8.45
CA ALA A 60 12.06 -10.52 -8.27
C ALA A 60 12.12 -10.97 -6.81
N VAL A 61 10.98 -11.36 -6.24
CA VAL A 61 10.88 -12.03 -4.95
C VAL A 61 10.49 -13.49 -5.20
N GLU A 62 11.45 -14.39 -5.01
CA GLU A 62 11.31 -15.82 -5.25
C GLU A 62 10.90 -16.56 -3.98
N TYR A 63 9.71 -17.16 -3.99
CA TYR A 63 9.20 -17.99 -2.92
C TYR A 63 9.54 -19.47 -3.13
N ARG A 64 10.23 -20.08 -2.15
CA ARG A 64 10.65 -21.48 -2.16
C ARG A 64 10.03 -22.28 -1.02
N GLY A 65 9.94 -23.59 -1.19
CA GLY A 65 9.40 -24.50 -0.18
C GLY A 65 7.89 -24.60 -0.17
N GLN A 66 7.36 -25.50 0.66
CA GLN A 66 5.93 -25.74 0.82
C GLN A 66 5.46 -25.20 2.17
N MET A 67 4.29 -24.57 2.17
CA MET A 67 3.69 -24.08 3.41
C MET A 67 2.75 -25.11 4.03
N PRO A 68 2.70 -25.19 5.36
CA PRO A 68 1.64 -25.93 6.06
C PRO A 68 0.26 -25.37 5.71
N PHE A 69 -0.76 -26.22 5.82
CA PHE A 69 -2.15 -25.78 5.71
C PHE A 69 -2.46 -24.69 6.75
N GLY A 70 -3.25 -23.69 6.35
CA GLY A 70 -3.67 -22.60 7.22
C GLY A 70 -2.74 -21.39 7.26
N PHE A 71 -1.57 -21.46 6.62
CA PHE A 71 -0.73 -20.31 6.36
C PHE A 71 -1.23 -19.59 5.11
N THR A 72 -1.40 -18.27 5.20
CA THR A 72 -2.06 -17.48 4.14
C THR A 72 -1.07 -16.53 3.47
N GLY A 73 -1.52 -15.82 2.43
CA GLY A 73 -0.72 -14.76 1.81
C GLY A 73 -0.26 -13.70 2.81
N LYS A 74 -0.96 -13.54 3.93
CA LYS A 74 -0.59 -12.60 5.00
C LYS A 74 0.70 -13.01 5.70
N ASP A 75 0.87 -14.29 6.04
CA ASP A 75 2.10 -14.77 6.66
C ASP A 75 3.29 -14.64 5.71
N VAL A 76 3.08 -14.96 4.42
CA VAL A 76 4.10 -14.81 3.36
C VAL A 76 4.58 -13.38 3.24
N ILE A 77 3.67 -12.41 3.05
CA ILE A 77 4.08 -11.02 2.83
C ILE A 77 4.63 -10.36 4.10
N LEU A 78 4.17 -10.75 5.29
CA LEU A 78 4.82 -10.32 6.53
C LEU A 78 6.24 -10.87 6.62
N LYS A 79 6.50 -12.15 6.29
CA LYS A 79 7.86 -12.67 6.25
C LYS A 79 8.75 -11.90 5.25
N THR A 80 8.23 -11.62 4.05
CA THR A 80 8.92 -10.81 3.04
C THR A 80 9.27 -9.43 3.58
N LEU A 81 8.32 -8.73 4.20
CA LEU A 81 8.53 -7.41 4.81
C LEU A 81 9.55 -7.48 5.95
N GLY A 82 9.48 -8.47 6.83
CA GLY A 82 10.43 -8.66 7.92
C GLY A 82 11.86 -8.88 7.46
N GLN A 83 12.04 -9.56 6.33
CA GLN A 83 13.37 -9.84 5.77
C GLN A 83 13.93 -8.67 4.95
N LEU A 84 13.08 -7.99 4.16
CA LEU A 84 13.53 -7.02 3.17
C LEU A 84 13.32 -5.56 3.58
N GLY A 85 12.53 -5.32 4.64
CA GLY A 85 12.16 -3.99 5.12
C GLY A 85 11.09 -3.31 4.27
N ARG A 86 10.33 -2.38 4.86
CA ARG A 86 9.44 -1.49 4.11
C ARG A 86 10.25 -0.41 3.42
N ASN A 87 9.81 0.06 2.26
CA ASN A 87 10.33 1.28 1.65
C ASN A 87 11.85 1.27 1.37
N THR A 88 12.43 0.08 1.24
CA THR A 88 13.86 -0.15 1.00
C THR A 88 14.04 -0.77 -0.38
N THR A 89 13.91 -2.09 -0.45
CA THR A 89 14.21 -2.92 -1.61
C THR A 89 13.23 -2.64 -2.76
N ALA A 90 11.93 -2.57 -2.47
CA ALA A 90 10.90 -2.35 -3.48
C ALA A 90 10.60 -0.88 -3.79
N MET A 91 11.22 0.08 -3.09
CA MET A 91 10.90 1.51 -3.24
C MET A 91 10.98 1.97 -4.70
N GLU A 92 9.88 2.49 -5.25
CA GLU A 92 9.75 2.96 -6.65
C GLU A 92 9.96 1.85 -7.71
N ARG A 93 9.94 0.57 -7.34
CA ARG A 93 10.15 -0.57 -8.24
C ARG A 93 8.89 -1.41 -8.43
N SER A 94 8.82 -2.08 -9.57
CA SER A 94 7.88 -3.19 -9.76
C SER A 94 8.39 -4.43 -9.04
N VAL A 95 7.51 -5.14 -8.33
CA VAL A 95 7.85 -6.38 -7.63
C VAL A 95 7.16 -7.54 -8.33
N GLU A 96 7.95 -8.42 -8.94
CA GLU A 96 7.44 -9.68 -9.49
C GLU A 96 7.60 -10.81 -8.46
N TYR A 97 6.50 -11.45 -8.13
CA TYR A 97 6.48 -12.59 -7.22
C TYR A 97 6.56 -13.90 -8.02
N VAL A 98 7.68 -14.60 -7.87
CA VAL A 98 8.03 -15.79 -8.64
C VAL A 98 8.39 -16.97 -7.75
N GLY A 99 8.75 -18.10 -8.35
CA GLY A 99 9.22 -19.29 -7.64
C GLY A 99 8.22 -20.44 -7.65
N GLU A 100 8.69 -21.61 -7.24
CA GLU A 100 7.90 -22.85 -7.23
C GLU A 100 6.64 -22.72 -6.38
N ALA A 101 6.75 -22.11 -5.19
CA ALA A 101 5.66 -22.04 -4.22
C ALA A 101 4.43 -21.28 -4.74
N VAL A 102 4.65 -20.28 -5.62
CA VAL A 102 3.61 -19.42 -6.19
C VAL A 102 2.55 -20.22 -6.96
N ARG A 103 2.93 -21.36 -7.56
CA ARG A 103 2.00 -22.24 -8.30
C ARG A 103 0.90 -22.81 -7.41
N ALA A 104 1.18 -22.99 -6.12
CA ALA A 104 0.23 -23.48 -5.14
C ALA A 104 -0.62 -22.36 -4.51
N PHE A 105 -0.26 -21.09 -4.71
CA PHE A 105 -1.00 -19.97 -4.12
C PHE A 105 -2.34 -19.77 -4.80
N THR A 106 -3.40 -19.70 -3.98
CA THR A 106 -4.74 -19.34 -4.45
C THR A 106 -4.77 -17.88 -4.91
N PRO A 107 -5.76 -17.48 -5.72
CA PRO A 107 -5.99 -16.07 -6.06
C PRO A 107 -6.12 -15.18 -4.81
N ASP A 108 -6.76 -15.67 -3.75
CA ASP A 108 -6.89 -14.93 -2.48
C ASP A 108 -5.51 -14.71 -1.81
N MET A 109 -4.61 -15.71 -1.80
CA MET A 109 -3.25 -15.53 -1.30
C MET A 109 -2.45 -14.51 -2.13
N ARG A 110 -2.54 -14.60 -3.47
CA ARG A 110 -1.87 -13.65 -4.39
C ARG A 110 -2.38 -12.24 -4.21
N PHE A 111 -3.70 -12.07 -4.04
CA PHE A 111 -4.33 -10.81 -3.73
C PHE A 111 -3.75 -10.19 -2.45
N THR A 112 -3.65 -10.96 -1.35
CA THR A 112 -3.09 -10.45 -0.09
C THR A 112 -1.63 -10.03 -0.22
N ILE A 113 -0.81 -10.79 -0.93
CA ILE A 113 0.60 -10.46 -1.16
C ILE A 113 0.75 -9.22 -2.04
N ALA A 114 0.01 -9.15 -3.15
CA ALA A 114 0.01 -8.00 -4.06
C ALA A 114 -0.54 -6.73 -3.38
N ASN A 115 -1.55 -6.87 -2.52
CA ASN A 115 -2.11 -5.79 -1.69
C ASN A 115 -1.00 -5.15 -0.85
N MET A 116 -0.30 -5.96 -0.06
CA MET A 116 0.73 -5.47 0.86
C MET A 116 2.07 -5.13 0.20
N THR A 117 2.15 -5.20 -1.14
CA THR A 117 3.29 -4.59 -1.87
C THR A 117 3.32 -3.07 -1.68
N ALA A 118 2.18 -2.45 -1.42
CA ALA A 118 2.10 -1.04 -1.03
C ALA A 118 2.86 -0.75 0.28
N GLU A 119 2.85 -1.68 1.24
CA GLU A 119 3.64 -1.56 2.49
C GLU A 119 5.12 -1.87 2.25
N PHE A 120 5.44 -2.69 1.26
CA PHE A 120 6.82 -2.94 0.85
C PHE A 120 7.46 -1.72 0.17
N GLY A 121 6.65 -0.75 -0.27
CA GLY A 121 7.07 0.45 -1.00
C GLY A 121 7.13 0.25 -2.51
N GLY A 122 6.69 -0.92 -3.00
CA GLY A 122 6.60 -1.25 -4.41
C GLY A 122 5.59 -0.38 -5.14
N LEU A 123 5.93 -0.02 -6.38
CA LEU A 123 5.00 0.64 -7.30
C LEU A 123 3.78 -0.25 -7.54
N ASN A 124 4.03 -1.53 -7.84
CA ASN A 124 3.05 -2.60 -7.94
C ASN A 124 3.68 -3.92 -7.51
N GLY A 125 2.83 -4.88 -7.16
CA GLY A 125 3.22 -6.28 -6.98
C GLY A 125 2.45 -7.14 -7.97
N ILE A 126 3.14 -7.96 -8.76
CA ILE A 126 2.52 -8.73 -9.84
C ILE A 126 2.92 -10.21 -9.77
N PHE A 127 1.96 -11.06 -10.13
CA PHE A 127 2.13 -12.49 -10.31
C PHE A 127 1.92 -12.84 -11.79
N GLU A 128 2.66 -13.82 -12.31
CA GLU A 128 2.31 -14.45 -13.58
C GLU A 128 0.88 -15.02 -13.48
N ALA A 129 0.00 -14.64 -14.41
CA ALA A 129 -1.34 -15.22 -14.47
C ALA A 129 -1.26 -16.64 -15.03
N ASP A 130 -1.77 -17.61 -14.29
CA ASP A 130 -1.70 -19.03 -14.61
C ASP A 130 -3.08 -19.68 -14.53
N GLY A 131 -3.11 -21.02 -14.56
CA GLY A 131 -4.37 -21.75 -14.52
C GLY A 131 -5.18 -21.56 -13.21
N GLN A 132 -4.56 -21.14 -12.10
CA GLN A 132 -5.33 -20.77 -10.88
C GLN A 132 -6.20 -19.54 -11.17
N VAL A 133 -5.64 -18.55 -11.87
CA VAL A 133 -6.34 -17.34 -12.28
C VAL A 133 -7.38 -17.67 -13.35
N ALA A 134 -7.05 -18.51 -14.34
CA ALA A 134 -8.02 -18.92 -15.36
C ALA A 134 -9.23 -19.66 -14.75
N ALA A 135 -9.01 -20.57 -13.80
CA ALA A 135 -10.09 -21.25 -13.09
C ALA A 135 -10.96 -20.27 -12.27
N TRP A 136 -10.33 -19.28 -11.64
CA TRP A 136 -11.04 -18.21 -10.93
C TRP A 136 -11.95 -17.40 -11.84
N LEU A 137 -11.42 -16.99 -12.99
CA LEU A 137 -12.15 -16.23 -14.00
C LEU A 137 -13.35 -17.01 -14.55
N ALA A 138 -13.17 -18.30 -14.84
CA ALA A 138 -14.22 -19.18 -15.35
C ALA A 138 -15.40 -19.35 -14.37
N ALA A 139 -15.19 -19.11 -13.08
CA ALA A 139 -16.24 -19.18 -12.05
C ALA A 139 -17.05 -17.86 -11.92
N ARG A 140 -16.67 -16.77 -12.61
CA ARG A 140 -17.37 -15.49 -12.53
C ARG A 140 -18.72 -15.54 -13.26
N ALA A 141 -19.74 -14.97 -12.63
CA ALA A 141 -21.03 -14.75 -13.29
C ALA A 141 -20.88 -13.71 -14.42
N GLY A 142 -21.39 -14.01 -15.61
CA GLY A 142 -21.33 -13.08 -16.76
C GLY A 142 -19.93 -12.93 -17.37
N TYR A 143 -19.04 -13.90 -17.15
CA TYR A 143 -17.67 -13.94 -17.65
C TYR A 143 -17.58 -13.65 -19.16
N ARG A 144 -16.83 -12.59 -19.51
CA ARG A 144 -16.32 -12.33 -20.86
C ARG A 144 -14.81 -12.46 -20.79
N ASP A 145 -14.27 -13.44 -21.52
CA ASP A 145 -12.84 -13.70 -21.53
C ASP A 145 -12.11 -12.71 -22.44
N GLU A 146 -11.53 -11.69 -21.85
CA GLU A 146 -10.65 -10.72 -22.52
C GLU A 146 -9.22 -10.80 -21.95
N ALA A 147 -8.94 -11.83 -21.14
CA ALA A 147 -7.70 -11.99 -20.41
C ALA A 147 -6.51 -12.18 -21.35
N ARG A 148 -5.44 -11.45 -21.07
CA ARG A 148 -4.15 -11.58 -21.77
C ARG A 148 -3.13 -12.09 -20.78
N TYR A 149 -2.70 -13.32 -20.97
CA TYR A 149 -1.75 -13.97 -20.08
C TYR A 149 -0.34 -13.57 -20.50
N PHE A 150 0.33 -12.76 -19.69
CA PHE A 150 1.72 -12.38 -19.89
C PHE A 150 2.63 -13.22 -19.02
N ARG A 151 3.87 -13.39 -19.48
CA ARG A 151 4.93 -14.11 -18.78
C ARG A 151 6.24 -13.36 -19.00
N ALA A 152 7.06 -13.28 -17.95
CA ALA A 152 8.41 -12.75 -18.08
C ALA A 152 9.25 -13.67 -18.99
N ASP A 153 10.08 -13.06 -19.84
CA ASP A 153 11.03 -13.80 -20.65
C ASP A 153 12.02 -14.58 -19.78
N PRO A 154 12.55 -15.73 -20.25
CA PRO A 154 13.55 -16.50 -19.50
C PRO A 154 14.80 -15.70 -19.11
N ASP A 155 15.14 -14.67 -19.88
CA ASP A 155 16.28 -13.76 -19.68
C ASP A 155 15.87 -12.36 -19.19
N ALA A 156 14.64 -12.19 -18.68
CA ALA A 156 14.17 -10.93 -18.11
C ALA A 156 15.15 -10.38 -17.05
N SER A 157 15.54 -9.11 -17.23
CA SER A 157 16.47 -8.42 -16.34
C SER A 157 15.75 -7.88 -15.10
N TYR A 158 16.25 -8.23 -13.92
CA TYR A 158 15.82 -7.64 -12.65
C TYR A 158 17.03 -6.95 -12.02
N VAL A 159 16.81 -5.78 -11.42
CA VAL A 159 17.88 -5.04 -10.73
C VAL A 159 18.31 -5.72 -9.44
N ASP A 160 17.43 -6.54 -8.86
CA ASP A 160 17.76 -7.42 -7.73
C ASP A 160 16.82 -8.65 -7.68
N ARG A 161 17.27 -9.71 -7.01
CA ARG A 161 16.51 -10.95 -6.80
C ARG A 161 16.65 -11.41 -5.34
N HIS A 162 15.53 -11.60 -4.67
CA HIS A 162 15.48 -12.01 -3.26
C HIS A 162 14.79 -13.35 -3.09
N VAL A 163 15.36 -14.23 -2.29
CA VAL A 163 14.76 -15.53 -1.99
C VAL A 163 14.13 -15.50 -0.59
N ILE A 164 12.88 -15.94 -0.51
CA ILE A 164 12.14 -16.12 0.75
C ILE A 164 11.81 -17.61 0.88
N ASP A 165 12.42 -18.28 1.86
CA ASP A 165 12.14 -19.68 2.17
C ASP A 165 10.86 -19.80 3.03
N LEU A 166 9.86 -20.52 2.55
CA LEU A 166 8.59 -20.72 3.27
C LEU A 166 8.55 -22.02 4.07
N GLY A 167 9.47 -22.97 3.83
CA GLY A 167 9.42 -24.31 4.43
C GLY A 167 9.67 -24.34 5.93
N THR A 168 10.31 -23.31 6.47
CA THR A 168 10.66 -23.17 7.90
C THR A 168 9.89 -22.06 8.60
N MET A 169 8.85 -21.51 7.96
CA MET A 169 8.11 -20.36 8.47
C MET A 169 7.16 -20.74 9.61
N GLU A 170 7.18 -19.95 10.69
CA GLU A 170 6.15 -19.94 11.73
C GLU A 170 5.07 -18.89 11.39
N PRO A 171 3.89 -18.89 12.02
CA PRO A 171 2.92 -17.81 11.85
C PRO A 171 3.58 -16.47 12.22
N GLN A 172 3.28 -15.42 11.44
CA GLN A 172 3.97 -14.13 11.55
C GLN A 172 3.08 -13.07 12.23
N VAL A 173 3.72 -12.13 12.92
CA VAL A 173 3.06 -10.96 13.49
C VAL A 173 3.94 -9.71 13.39
N ALA A 174 3.39 -8.61 12.89
CA ALA A 174 4.08 -7.31 12.85
C ALA A 174 3.68 -6.44 14.05
N LYS A 175 4.65 -6.07 14.87
CA LYS A 175 4.47 -5.20 16.04
C LYS A 175 4.35 -3.73 15.60
N PRO A 176 3.60 -2.89 16.33
CA PRO A 176 3.64 -1.46 16.09
C PRO A 176 5.03 -0.88 16.40
N PHE A 177 5.50 0.18 15.72
CA PHE A 177 4.84 0.91 14.64
C PHE A 177 5.52 0.64 13.30
N SER A 178 5.35 -0.55 12.72
CA SER A 178 5.71 -0.78 11.32
C SER A 178 5.23 -2.13 10.78
N PRO A 179 4.79 -2.23 9.52
CA PRO A 179 4.42 -3.51 8.89
C PRO A 179 5.59 -4.48 8.72
N ASP A 180 6.83 -3.98 8.72
CA ASP A 180 8.07 -4.77 8.61
C ASP A 180 8.71 -5.10 9.98
N ASN A 181 8.14 -4.64 11.09
CA ASN A 181 8.58 -5.02 12.44
C ASN A 181 8.03 -6.41 12.80
N VAL A 182 8.45 -7.41 12.04
CA VAL A 182 7.85 -8.75 11.99
C VAL A 182 8.60 -9.71 12.91
N HIS A 183 7.83 -10.48 13.66
CA HIS A 183 8.31 -11.48 14.61
C HIS A 183 7.51 -12.78 14.41
N PRO A 184 8.07 -13.95 14.71
CA PRO A 184 7.28 -15.16 14.85
C PRO A 184 6.30 -15.00 16.01
N VAL A 185 5.08 -15.52 15.86
CA VAL A 185 4.02 -15.45 16.90
C VAL A 185 4.48 -16.08 18.22
N SER A 186 5.28 -17.14 18.17
CA SER A 186 5.86 -17.80 19.35
C SER A 186 6.69 -16.85 20.22
N GLY A 187 7.33 -15.82 19.63
CA GLY A 187 8.12 -14.83 20.35
C GLY A 187 7.31 -13.81 21.14
N VAL A 188 5.97 -13.78 20.99
CA VAL A 188 5.08 -12.82 21.63
C VAL A 188 3.81 -13.45 22.21
N ALA A 189 3.75 -14.78 22.22
CA ALA A 189 2.61 -15.52 22.74
C ALA A 189 2.32 -15.13 24.19
N GLY A 190 1.04 -14.99 24.54
CA GLY A 190 0.57 -14.55 25.85
C GLY A 190 0.54 -13.04 26.05
N MET A 191 1.05 -12.24 25.11
CA MET A 191 0.93 -10.77 25.15
C MET A 191 -0.56 -10.39 25.22
N ALA A 192 -0.92 -9.55 26.19
CA ALA A 192 -2.30 -9.12 26.41
C ALA A 192 -2.77 -8.17 25.30
N LEU A 193 -4.05 -8.25 24.98
CA LEU A 193 -4.73 -7.47 23.96
C LEU A 193 -5.98 -6.81 24.58
N ASP A 194 -6.33 -5.64 24.07
CA ASP A 194 -7.57 -4.95 24.40
C ASP A 194 -8.66 -5.21 23.35
N GLY A 195 -8.27 -5.65 22.14
CA GLY A 195 -9.20 -5.97 21.07
C GLY A 195 -8.65 -6.83 19.94
N ALA A 196 -9.56 -7.35 19.13
CA ALA A 196 -9.29 -8.16 17.93
C ALA A 196 -10.15 -7.70 16.75
N PHE A 197 -9.52 -7.47 15.60
CA PHE A 197 -10.20 -7.04 14.38
C PHE A 197 -9.84 -7.94 13.18
N ILE A 198 -10.85 -8.58 12.58
CA ILE A 198 -10.69 -9.37 11.34
C ILE A 198 -11.40 -8.63 10.21
N GLY A 199 -10.68 -8.15 9.21
CA GLY A 199 -11.27 -7.41 8.10
C GLY A 199 -10.29 -6.51 7.35
N ALA A 200 -10.79 -5.39 6.82
CA ALA A 200 -10.08 -4.53 5.87
C ALA A 200 -9.92 -5.14 4.47
N CYS A 201 -9.34 -4.38 3.53
CA CYS A 201 -9.21 -4.79 2.14
C CYS A 201 -8.35 -6.04 1.96
N THR A 202 -7.37 -6.27 2.84
CA THR A 202 -6.37 -7.36 2.75
C THR A 202 -6.90 -8.73 3.15
N THR A 203 -7.92 -8.77 4.01
CA THR A 203 -8.48 -10.02 4.53
C THR A 203 -9.47 -10.58 3.52
N THR A 204 -9.11 -11.72 2.94
CA THR A 204 -9.88 -12.36 1.87
C THR A 204 -10.99 -13.26 2.41
N GLU A 205 -11.82 -13.75 1.49
CA GLU A 205 -12.84 -14.76 1.81
C GLU A 205 -12.20 -16.01 2.41
N GLU A 206 -11.06 -16.44 1.87
CA GLU A 206 -10.26 -17.54 2.39
C GLU A 206 -9.85 -17.35 3.85
N GLU A 207 -9.34 -16.17 4.20
CA GLU A 207 -8.94 -15.83 5.57
C GLU A 207 -10.13 -15.79 6.53
N LEU A 208 -11.28 -15.25 6.08
CA LEU A 208 -12.50 -15.18 6.88
C LEU A 208 -13.08 -16.57 7.19
N VAL A 209 -13.06 -17.49 6.23
CA VAL A 209 -13.52 -18.88 6.45
C VAL A 209 -12.56 -19.61 7.38
N LEU A 210 -11.25 -19.51 7.14
CA LEU A 210 -10.25 -20.17 7.96
C LEU A 210 -10.32 -19.72 9.43
N ALA A 211 -10.43 -18.41 9.66
CA ALA A 211 -10.57 -17.86 11.00
C ALA A 211 -11.85 -18.33 11.71
N ALA A 212 -12.98 -18.43 11.00
CA ALA A 212 -14.20 -19.01 11.57
C ALA A 212 -13.99 -20.47 12.00
N LEU A 213 -13.34 -21.28 11.17
CA LEU A 213 -13.07 -22.69 11.48
C LEU A 213 -12.09 -22.84 12.66
N VAL A 214 -11.09 -21.96 12.77
CA VAL A 214 -10.21 -21.91 13.95
C VAL A 214 -11.02 -21.62 15.22
N LEU A 215 -11.89 -20.61 15.20
CA LEU A 215 -12.76 -20.29 16.34
C LEU A 215 -13.66 -21.47 16.70
N GLU A 216 -14.19 -22.18 15.71
CA GLU A 216 -15.01 -23.36 15.94
C GLU A 216 -14.27 -24.45 16.71
N GLN A 217 -13.03 -24.75 16.32
CA GLN A 217 -12.20 -25.74 17.02
C GLN A 217 -11.90 -25.34 18.46
N MET A 218 -11.66 -24.04 18.71
CA MET A 218 -11.46 -23.52 20.06
C MET A 218 -12.72 -23.66 20.91
N LEU A 219 -13.88 -23.26 20.39
CA LEU A 219 -15.16 -23.37 21.09
C LEU A 219 -15.52 -24.84 21.38
N ALA A 220 -15.28 -25.75 20.43
CA ALA A 220 -15.50 -27.18 20.60
C ALA A 220 -14.57 -27.79 21.68
N ALA A 221 -13.38 -27.23 21.86
CA ALA A 221 -12.46 -27.60 22.94
C ALA A 221 -12.82 -26.97 24.31
N GLY A 222 -13.94 -26.25 24.40
CA GLY A 222 -14.45 -25.67 25.63
C GLY A 222 -13.92 -24.28 25.97
N HIS A 223 -13.13 -23.65 25.08
CA HIS A 223 -12.76 -22.24 25.25
C HIS A 223 -14.00 -21.36 25.14
N GLN A 224 -14.03 -20.28 25.91
CA GLN A 224 -15.12 -19.31 25.94
C GLN A 224 -14.56 -17.91 25.79
N PRO A 225 -15.21 -17.02 25.01
CA PRO A 225 -14.74 -15.65 24.89
C PRO A 225 -14.86 -14.91 26.23
N THR A 226 -13.80 -14.23 26.63
CA THR A 226 -13.86 -13.30 27.76
C THR A 226 -14.82 -12.14 27.44
N PRO A 227 -15.62 -11.64 28.39
CA PRO A 227 -16.53 -10.53 28.13
C PRO A 227 -15.78 -9.28 27.63
N SER A 228 -16.01 -8.89 26.38
CA SER A 228 -15.46 -7.67 25.78
C SER A 228 -16.27 -7.29 24.53
N ALA A 229 -16.44 -5.98 24.30
CA ALA A 229 -17.07 -5.44 23.09
C ALA A 229 -16.08 -5.28 21.92
N ASN A 230 -14.79 -5.48 22.18
CA ASN A 230 -13.68 -5.19 21.27
C ASN A 230 -13.30 -6.40 20.40
N ARG A 231 -14.30 -7.09 19.87
CA ARG A 231 -14.12 -8.14 18.84
C ARG A 231 -14.98 -7.79 17.65
N LEU A 232 -14.35 -7.55 16.51
CA LEU A 232 -15.04 -7.09 15.31
C LEU A 232 -14.57 -7.89 14.10
N VAL A 233 -15.53 -8.40 13.32
CA VAL A 233 -15.26 -8.97 12.00
C VAL A 233 -16.02 -8.18 10.94
N VAL A 234 -15.34 -7.81 9.87
CA VAL A 234 -15.89 -7.03 8.75
C VAL A 234 -15.51 -7.70 7.43
N PRO A 235 -16.44 -8.47 6.83
CA PRO A 235 -16.24 -9.03 5.51
C PRO A 235 -16.02 -7.95 4.43
N GLY A 236 -15.16 -8.24 3.45
CA GLY A 236 -14.76 -7.28 2.43
C GLY A 236 -15.83 -6.97 1.37
N ASP A 237 -16.86 -7.80 1.22
CA ASP A 237 -17.92 -7.64 0.22
C ASP A 237 -19.25 -8.27 0.69
N LEU A 238 -20.37 -7.82 0.11
CA LEU A 238 -21.70 -8.37 0.41
C LEU A 238 -21.83 -9.83 -0.02
N SER A 239 -21.28 -10.22 -1.17
CA SER A 239 -21.32 -11.61 -1.64
C SER A 239 -20.58 -12.57 -0.71
N ILE A 240 -19.45 -12.12 -0.15
CA ILE A 240 -18.70 -12.86 0.88
C ILE A 240 -19.52 -12.95 2.16
N MET A 241 -20.13 -11.85 2.60
CA MET A 241 -20.98 -11.84 3.78
C MET A 241 -22.17 -12.80 3.66
N ASP A 242 -22.82 -12.83 2.50
CA ASP A 242 -23.95 -13.73 2.23
C ASP A 242 -23.50 -15.20 2.28
N ARG A 243 -22.37 -15.54 1.64
CA ARG A 243 -21.81 -16.90 1.74
C ARG A 243 -21.47 -17.29 3.17
N LEU A 244 -20.81 -16.43 3.93
CA LEU A 244 -20.48 -16.70 5.34
C LEU A 244 -21.73 -16.88 6.19
N ARG A 245 -22.84 -16.20 5.86
CA ARG A 245 -24.14 -16.37 6.53
C ARG A 245 -24.74 -17.73 6.20
N ASP A 246 -24.85 -18.04 4.91
CA ASP A 246 -25.52 -19.24 4.41
C ASP A 246 -24.81 -20.53 4.82
N THR A 247 -23.48 -20.46 4.98
CA THR A 247 -22.64 -21.57 5.43
C THR A 247 -22.47 -21.64 6.96
N GLY A 248 -23.12 -20.73 7.70
CA GLY A 248 -23.09 -20.70 9.17
C GLY A 248 -21.78 -20.16 9.78
N MET A 249 -20.84 -19.65 8.98
CA MET A 249 -19.58 -19.09 9.45
C MET A 249 -19.78 -17.84 10.32
N LEU A 250 -20.74 -16.97 9.96
CA LEU A 250 -21.05 -15.78 10.79
C LEU A 250 -21.54 -16.17 12.19
N ALA A 251 -22.33 -17.23 12.31
CA ALA A 251 -22.79 -17.72 13.60
C ALA A 251 -21.64 -18.20 14.49
N ILE A 252 -20.54 -18.71 13.90
CA ILE A 252 -19.34 -19.07 14.66
C ILE A 252 -18.67 -17.83 15.24
N TYR A 253 -18.51 -16.78 14.44
CA TYR A 253 -17.98 -15.49 14.90
C TYR A 253 -18.81 -14.91 16.06
N GLU A 254 -20.15 -14.91 15.93
CA GLU A 254 -21.05 -14.42 16.98
C GLU A 254 -20.91 -15.22 18.28
N ARG A 255 -20.84 -16.56 18.21
CA ARG A 255 -20.58 -17.42 19.39
C ARG A 255 -19.21 -17.17 20.01
N ALA A 256 -18.22 -16.78 19.21
CA ALA A 256 -16.90 -16.36 19.66
C ALA A 256 -16.87 -14.91 20.18
N GLY A 257 -18.02 -14.24 20.28
CA GLY A 257 -18.15 -12.90 20.83
C GLY A 257 -17.78 -11.77 19.87
N PHE A 258 -17.65 -12.05 18.56
CA PHE A 258 -17.43 -11.01 17.56
C PHE A 258 -18.73 -10.30 17.19
N ARG A 259 -18.64 -8.99 17.06
CA ARG A 259 -19.63 -8.18 16.33
C ARG A 259 -19.36 -8.31 14.84
N ILE A 260 -20.43 -8.40 14.05
CA ILE A 260 -20.34 -8.38 12.58
C ILE A 260 -20.58 -6.94 12.11
N GLY A 261 -19.59 -6.31 11.50
CA GLY A 261 -19.73 -4.97 10.93
C GLY A 261 -20.15 -5.00 9.45
N PRO A 262 -20.72 -3.91 8.92
CA PRO A 262 -21.08 -3.80 7.51
C PRO A 262 -19.82 -3.80 6.62
N PRO A 263 -19.86 -4.35 5.39
CA PRO A 263 -18.69 -4.36 4.52
C PRO A 263 -18.11 -2.97 4.28
N GLY A 264 -16.84 -2.78 4.64
CA GLY A 264 -16.18 -1.47 4.56
C GLY A 264 -14.78 -1.48 5.18
N CYS A 265 -14.06 -0.36 5.07
CA CYS A 265 -12.70 -0.26 5.60
C CYS A 265 -12.64 -0.36 7.15
N SER A 266 -13.73 0.03 7.83
CA SER A 266 -13.89 -0.07 9.29
C SER A 266 -12.66 0.50 10.04
N MET A 267 -12.07 -0.25 10.98
CA MET A 267 -10.96 0.18 11.81
C MET A 267 -9.64 0.42 11.06
N CYS A 268 -9.49 -0.08 9.82
CA CYS A 268 -8.24 -0.03 9.05
C CYS A 268 -7.67 1.40 8.88
N LEU A 269 -8.55 2.40 8.82
CA LEU A 269 -8.18 3.81 8.67
C LEU A 269 -8.52 4.64 9.91
N GLY A 270 -9.24 4.09 10.89
CA GLY A 270 -9.64 4.83 12.10
C GLY A 270 -10.53 6.05 11.83
N ILE A 271 -11.30 6.07 10.74
CA ILE A 271 -12.23 7.16 10.38
C ILE A 271 -13.67 6.67 10.15
N ALA A 272 -13.84 5.38 9.83
CA ALA A 272 -15.17 4.84 9.52
C ALA A 272 -15.98 4.62 10.81
N SER A 273 -16.65 3.48 10.93
CA SER A 273 -17.60 3.23 12.02
C SER A 273 -16.96 3.01 13.40
N GLU A 274 -15.68 2.63 13.46
CA GLU A 274 -15.03 2.14 14.69
C GLU A 274 -13.58 2.65 14.75
N LYS A 275 -13.10 2.96 15.96
CA LYS A 275 -11.73 3.40 16.23
C LYS A 275 -11.22 2.74 17.50
N ALA A 276 -9.93 2.44 17.55
CA ALA A 276 -9.25 2.02 18.77
C ALA A 276 -8.98 3.24 19.68
N GLY A 277 -9.07 3.02 20.98
CA GLY A 277 -8.78 4.01 22.01
C GLY A 277 -7.27 4.24 22.25
N PRO A 278 -6.90 5.36 22.89
CA PRO A 278 -5.51 5.63 23.26
C PRO A 278 -4.94 4.54 24.19
N GLY A 279 -3.77 4.01 23.83
CA GLY A 279 -3.09 2.96 24.60
C GLY A 279 -3.63 1.54 24.38
N GLU A 280 -4.77 1.38 23.70
CA GLU A 280 -5.34 0.06 23.43
C GLU A 280 -4.48 -0.73 22.44
N VAL A 281 -4.21 -2.00 22.78
CA VAL A 281 -3.48 -2.96 21.96
C VAL A 281 -4.45 -3.85 21.19
N TRP A 282 -4.48 -3.69 19.87
CA TRP A 282 -5.34 -4.46 18.98
C TRP A 282 -4.52 -5.40 18.11
N ILE A 283 -4.93 -6.67 18.03
CA ILE A 283 -4.44 -7.57 16.97
C ILE A 283 -5.41 -7.53 15.78
N THR A 284 -4.88 -7.43 14.57
CA THR A 284 -5.68 -7.15 13.37
C THR A 284 -5.14 -7.83 12.12
N SER A 285 -6.05 -8.25 11.23
CA SER A 285 -5.69 -8.80 9.91
C SER A 285 -5.54 -7.73 8.81
N GLN A 286 -5.60 -6.45 9.16
CA GLN A 286 -5.35 -5.34 8.23
C GLN A 286 -3.87 -5.22 7.82
N ASN A 287 -3.57 -4.32 6.90
CA ASN A 287 -2.24 -4.15 6.29
C ASN A 287 -1.33 -3.10 6.94
N ARG A 288 -1.86 -2.10 7.65
CA ARG A 288 -1.06 -0.99 8.21
C ARG A 288 -1.20 -0.84 9.72
N ASN A 289 -0.09 -0.63 10.40
CA ASN A 289 0.01 -0.34 11.83
C ASN A 289 0.89 0.87 12.15
N TYR A 290 0.87 1.88 11.26
CA TYR A 290 1.51 3.17 11.54
C TYR A 290 0.91 3.80 12.80
N GLN A 291 1.69 4.68 13.43
CA GLN A 291 1.24 5.39 14.61
C GLN A 291 -0.07 6.15 14.32
N ASN A 292 -1.04 6.04 15.24
CA ASN A 292 -2.37 6.67 15.14
C ASN A 292 -3.30 6.12 14.03
N ARG A 293 -2.92 5.06 13.30
CA ARG A 293 -3.66 4.57 12.13
C ARG A 293 -5.06 4.02 12.44
N MET A 294 -5.22 3.27 13.53
CA MET A 294 -6.53 2.73 13.95
C MET A 294 -7.30 3.67 14.87
N GLY A 295 -6.70 4.81 15.25
CA GLY A 295 -7.16 5.72 16.29
C GLY A 295 -5.98 6.35 17.01
N ALA A 296 -6.14 7.59 17.49
CA ALA A 296 -5.06 8.33 18.15
C ALA A 296 -4.51 7.56 19.37
N GLY A 297 -3.19 7.35 19.39
CA GLY A 297 -2.49 6.64 20.46
C GLY A 297 -2.71 5.12 20.50
N SER A 298 -3.42 4.52 19.54
CA SER A 298 -3.65 3.07 19.49
C SER A 298 -2.43 2.29 19.01
N LEU A 299 -2.37 1.00 19.38
CA LEU A 299 -1.28 0.09 19.07
C LEU A 299 -1.82 -1.10 18.26
N ALA A 300 -1.47 -1.16 16.98
CA ALA A 300 -1.96 -2.20 16.06
C ALA A 300 -0.89 -3.28 15.78
N TRP A 301 -1.24 -4.54 16.01
CA TRP A 301 -0.43 -5.71 15.72
C TRP A 301 -1.01 -6.43 14.51
N LEU A 302 -0.24 -6.53 13.41
CA LEU A 302 -0.74 -7.14 12.17
C LEU A 302 -0.47 -8.64 12.18
N ALA A 303 -1.44 -9.47 11.83
CA ALA A 303 -1.25 -10.92 11.69
C ALA A 303 -2.22 -11.51 10.65
N SER A 304 -2.11 -12.80 10.33
CA SER A 304 -3.15 -13.50 9.55
C SER A 304 -4.46 -13.62 10.35
N ALA A 305 -5.58 -13.78 9.66
CA ALA A 305 -6.88 -13.89 10.33
C ALA A 305 -6.93 -15.11 11.27
N ALA A 306 -6.20 -16.19 10.96
CA ALA A 306 -6.07 -17.36 11.83
C ALA A 306 -5.38 -17.01 13.17
N VAL A 307 -4.29 -16.22 13.13
CA VAL A 307 -3.62 -15.74 14.35
C VAL A 307 -4.57 -14.84 15.15
N VAL A 308 -5.26 -13.90 14.50
CA VAL A 308 -6.24 -13.03 15.15
C VAL A 308 -7.35 -13.84 15.82
N ALA A 309 -7.93 -14.82 15.12
CA ALA A 309 -8.95 -15.73 15.64
C ALA A 309 -8.46 -16.48 16.87
N SER A 310 -7.29 -17.13 16.78
CA SER A 310 -6.72 -17.88 17.90
C SER A 310 -6.40 -17.02 19.11
N SER A 311 -6.11 -15.73 18.89
CA SER A 311 -5.80 -14.76 19.94
C SER A 311 -7.03 -14.11 20.57
N SER A 312 -8.21 -14.28 19.96
CA SER A 312 -9.37 -13.44 20.25
C SER A 312 -10.16 -13.85 21.49
N LEU A 313 -10.32 -15.15 21.77
CA LEU A 313 -11.18 -15.60 22.87
C LEU A 313 -10.67 -15.13 24.24
N ASP A 314 -9.37 -15.29 24.50
CA ASP A 314 -8.75 -14.87 25.77
C ASP A 314 -8.11 -13.48 25.72
N LEU A 315 -8.18 -12.79 24.57
CA LEU A 315 -7.50 -11.52 24.28
C LEU A 315 -6.01 -11.56 24.64
N LYS A 316 -5.35 -12.61 24.16
CA LYS A 316 -3.90 -12.80 24.27
C LYS A 316 -3.36 -13.36 22.98
N VAL A 317 -2.22 -12.88 22.52
CA VAL A 317 -1.59 -13.40 21.31
C VAL A 317 -1.37 -14.91 21.46
N ALA A 318 -1.87 -15.69 20.50
CA ALA A 318 -1.80 -17.14 20.53
C ALA A 318 -1.36 -17.71 19.18
N ASP A 319 -0.75 -18.88 19.24
CA ASP A 319 -0.36 -19.64 18.06
C ASP A 319 -1.59 -20.36 17.47
N PRO A 320 -1.92 -20.16 16.17
CA PRO A 320 -3.06 -20.81 15.56
C PRO A 320 -2.82 -22.29 15.21
N ARG A 321 -1.58 -22.77 15.13
CA ARG A 321 -1.23 -24.13 14.64
C ARG A 321 -2.00 -25.26 15.36
N PRO A 322 -2.12 -25.28 16.70
CA PRO A 322 -2.86 -26.35 17.39
C PRO A 322 -4.34 -26.48 16.99
N TRP A 323 -4.93 -25.39 16.50
CA TRP A 323 -6.32 -25.33 16.03
C TRP A 323 -6.42 -25.61 14.53
N LEU A 324 -5.47 -25.11 13.74
CA LEU A 324 -5.37 -25.38 12.30
C LEU A 324 -5.22 -26.88 12.00
N ASP A 325 -4.45 -27.61 12.82
CA ASP A 325 -4.27 -29.06 12.68
C ASP A 325 -5.58 -29.85 12.85
N ARG A 326 -6.60 -29.24 13.46
CA ARG A 326 -7.92 -29.83 13.72
C ARG A 326 -8.99 -29.38 12.73
N VAL A 327 -8.67 -28.43 11.85
CA VAL A 327 -9.62 -27.94 10.85
C VAL A 327 -9.89 -29.02 9.81
N ASP A 328 -11.17 -29.31 9.60
CA ASP A 328 -11.62 -30.15 8.49
C ASP A 328 -11.41 -29.41 7.16
N ARG A 329 -10.50 -29.94 6.34
CA ARG A 329 -10.11 -29.34 5.05
C ARG A 329 -11.21 -29.47 4.01
N ASP A 330 -11.98 -30.55 4.03
CA ASP A 330 -13.07 -30.75 3.07
C ASP A 330 -14.16 -29.70 3.33
N ARG A 331 -14.53 -29.51 4.61
CA ARG A 331 -15.45 -28.44 4.99
C ARG A 331 -14.95 -27.05 4.61
N TYR A 332 -13.66 -26.77 4.80
CA TYR A 332 -13.06 -25.50 4.39
C TYR A 332 -13.24 -25.26 2.88
N HIS A 333 -12.98 -26.26 2.05
CA HIS A 333 -13.15 -26.17 0.60
C HIS A 333 -14.62 -26.09 0.17
N ASP A 334 -15.51 -26.83 0.83
CA ASP A 334 -16.95 -26.81 0.58
C ASP A 334 -17.55 -25.43 0.85
N VAL A 335 -17.17 -24.79 1.96
CA VAL A 335 -17.63 -23.44 2.32
C VAL A 335 -17.18 -22.43 1.25
N LEU A 336 -15.93 -22.51 0.81
CA LEU A 336 -15.40 -21.64 -0.24
C LEU A 336 -15.99 -21.93 -1.62
N GLY A 337 -16.61 -23.10 -1.81
CA GLY A 337 -17.06 -23.59 -3.10
C GLY A 337 -15.91 -23.84 -4.08
N ARG A 338 -14.68 -24.04 -3.56
CA ARG A 338 -13.47 -24.27 -4.34
C ARG A 338 -12.45 -25.09 -3.55
N GLY A 339 -11.85 -26.07 -4.22
CA GLY A 339 -10.83 -26.96 -3.67
C GLY A 339 -9.44 -26.75 -4.29
N PRO A 340 -8.45 -27.56 -3.89
CA PRO A 340 -7.15 -27.60 -4.52
C PRO A 340 -7.30 -27.96 -6.01
N LEU A 341 -6.71 -27.15 -6.89
CA LEU A 341 -6.75 -27.37 -8.33
C LEU A 341 -5.63 -28.35 -8.74
N THR A 342 -5.99 -29.62 -8.94
CA THR A 342 -5.05 -30.67 -9.35
C THR A 342 -4.69 -30.60 -10.84
N ASN A 343 -5.64 -30.17 -11.68
CA ASN A 343 -5.46 -29.96 -13.13
C ASN A 343 -5.97 -28.56 -13.50
N PRO A 344 -5.19 -27.51 -13.23
CA PRO A 344 -5.60 -26.15 -13.54
C PRO A 344 -5.71 -25.97 -15.08
N PRO A 345 -6.64 -25.14 -15.58
CA PRO A 345 -6.76 -24.83 -17.01
C PRO A 345 -5.43 -24.38 -17.62
N ALA A 346 -5.14 -24.85 -18.84
CA ALA A 346 -3.99 -24.37 -19.58
C ALA A 346 -4.22 -22.93 -20.05
N VAL A 347 -3.19 -22.09 -19.94
CA VAL A 347 -3.19 -20.70 -20.40
C VAL A 347 -2.22 -20.54 -21.58
N SER A 348 -2.58 -19.70 -22.54
CA SER A 348 -1.70 -19.36 -23.67
C SER A 348 -1.10 -17.98 -23.44
N THR A 349 0.22 -17.89 -23.48
CA THR A 349 0.93 -16.61 -23.39
C THR A 349 0.58 -15.72 -24.58
N THR A 350 0.38 -14.43 -24.30
CA THR A 350 0.15 -13.37 -25.28
C THR A 350 1.42 -12.57 -25.46
N GLU A 351 1.92 -12.45 -26.69
CA GLU A 351 3.06 -11.59 -26.99
C GLU A 351 2.65 -10.10 -27.01
N PRO A 352 3.28 -9.21 -26.21
CA PRO A 352 2.93 -7.81 -26.19
C PRO A 352 3.38 -7.10 -27.48
N GLN A 353 2.54 -6.19 -27.99
CA GLN A 353 2.84 -5.36 -29.17
C GLN A 353 2.79 -3.87 -28.79
N PRO A 354 3.84 -3.32 -28.14
CA PRO A 354 3.87 -1.91 -27.79
C PRO A 354 3.93 -1.06 -29.07
N LEU A 355 3.04 -0.06 -29.14
CA LEU A 355 3.10 0.95 -30.19
C LEU A 355 4.15 2.00 -29.79
N PRO A 356 5.06 2.41 -30.70
CA PRO A 356 5.94 3.53 -30.43
C PRO A 356 5.09 4.79 -30.17
N ALA A 357 5.62 5.69 -29.33
CA ALA A 357 5.01 6.99 -29.13
C ALA A 357 4.74 7.64 -30.50
N LYS A 358 3.55 8.21 -30.69
CA LYS A 358 3.26 8.99 -31.89
C LYS A 358 4.29 10.11 -31.91
N GLY A 359 5.22 10.06 -32.86
CA GLY A 359 6.28 11.05 -32.96
C GLY A 359 5.65 12.42 -33.18
N GLY A 360 5.55 13.22 -32.12
CA GLY A 360 5.31 14.65 -32.25
C GLY A 360 6.48 15.22 -33.05
N ALA A 361 6.21 15.82 -34.20
CA ALA A 361 7.19 16.64 -34.90
C ALA A 361 7.85 17.53 -33.86
N ALA A 362 9.18 17.45 -33.71
CA ALA A 362 9.96 18.13 -32.67
C ALA A 362 9.34 19.50 -32.39
N ALA A 363 8.47 19.56 -31.39
CA ALA A 363 7.85 20.79 -31.01
C ALA A 363 9.03 21.60 -30.51
N ALA A 364 9.31 22.74 -31.16
CA ALA A 364 10.34 23.65 -30.71
C ALA A 364 10.23 23.73 -29.19
N ALA A 365 11.26 23.22 -28.50
CA ALA A 365 11.25 23.05 -27.06
C ALA A 365 10.61 24.30 -26.49
N ALA A 366 9.45 24.13 -25.83
CA ALA A 366 8.75 25.28 -25.29
C ALA A 366 9.79 26.02 -24.45
N ALA A 367 10.16 27.23 -24.89
CA ALA A 367 11.10 28.05 -24.16
C ALA A 367 10.59 28.08 -22.71
N PRO A 368 11.43 27.80 -21.71
CA PRO A 368 10.98 27.62 -20.34
C PRO A 368 10.12 28.82 -19.98
N THR A 369 8.80 28.60 -19.87
CA THR A 369 7.90 29.62 -19.38
C THR A 369 8.24 29.78 -17.91
N ALA A 370 8.73 30.97 -17.57
CA ALA A 370 9.26 31.31 -16.26
C ALA A 370 8.33 30.85 -15.13
N GLY A 371 8.74 29.78 -14.46
CA GLY A 371 8.08 29.18 -13.31
C GLY A 371 8.94 28.01 -12.83
N SER A 372 9.89 28.14 -11.91
CA SER A 372 10.33 29.30 -11.16
C SER A 372 11.85 29.19 -11.03
N ASP A 373 12.61 30.17 -11.53
CA ASP A 373 14.01 30.41 -11.12
C ASP A 373 14.07 30.91 -9.66
N ALA A 374 13.19 30.37 -8.82
CA ALA A 374 12.98 30.78 -7.45
C ALA A 374 14.10 30.19 -6.61
N VAL A 375 15.05 31.06 -6.31
CA VAL A 375 15.94 30.88 -5.19
C VAL A 375 15.13 31.09 -3.91
N ILE A 376 14.95 30.02 -3.14
CA ILE A 376 14.32 30.04 -1.82
C ILE A 376 15.43 30.25 -0.77
N THR A 377 15.22 31.17 0.16
CA THR A 377 16.03 31.29 1.39
C THR A 377 15.09 31.13 2.58
N SER A 378 15.35 30.16 3.44
CA SER A 378 14.41 29.71 4.46
C SER A 378 15.13 29.02 5.62
N LYS A 379 14.37 28.56 6.60
CA LYS A 379 14.84 27.66 7.67
C LYS A 379 14.36 26.23 7.43
N ILE A 380 15.20 25.28 7.85
CA ILE A 380 14.94 23.85 7.72
C ILE A 380 13.94 23.41 8.79
N GLN A 381 13.01 22.55 8.40
CA GLN A 381 12.23 21.68 9.28
C GLN A 381 12.65 20.22 9.03
N ARG A 382 13.35 19.62 9.99
CA ARG A 382 14.03 18.33 9.84
C ARG A 382 13.13 17.17 10.29
N PHE A 383 13.06 16.12 9.48
CA PHE A 383 12.35 14.87 9.79
C PHE A 383 13.21 13.63 9.53
N GLY A 384 12.94 12.53 10.22
CA GLY A 384 13.65 11.26 10.01
C GLY A 384 13.28 10.54 8.72
N ASP A 385 13.60 9.25 8.68
CA ASP A 385 13.15 8.33 7.64
C ASP A 385 11.67 7.94 7.85
N HIS A 386 11.05 7.45 6.78
CA HIS A 386 9.73 6.84 6.75
C HIS A 386 8.60 7.69 7.34
N VAL A 387 8.66 9.01 7.12
CA VAL A 387 7.52 9.90 7.40
C VAL A 387 6.40 9.56 6.43
N ASP A 388 5.34 8.95 6.94
CA ASP A 388 4.20 8.51 6.16
C ASP A 388 3.13 9.62 5.99
N THR A 389 2.20 9.40 5.07
CA THR A 389 1.12 10.36 4.81
C THR A 389 0.14 10.55 5.96
N ASP A 390 0.02 9.59 6.89
CA ASP A 390 -0.79 9.75 8.10
C ASP A 390 -0.08 10.68 9.11
N ALA A 391 1.26 10.68 9.13
CA ALA A 391 2.06 11.69 9.84
C ALA A 391 1.92 13.09 9.23
N ILE A 392 1.94 13.22 7.90
CA ILE A 392 1.79 14.52 7.21
C ILE A 392 0.39 15.10 7.42
N ILE A 393 -0.66 14.30 7.18
CA ILE A 393 -2.05 14.68 7.41
C ILE A 393 -2.85 13.48 7.93
N PRO A 394 -3.28 13.50 9.21
CA PRO A 394 -4.10 12.44 9.75
C PRO A 394 -5.39 12.27 8.95
N GLY A 395 -5.81 11.02 8.80
CA GLY A 395 -6.90 10.69 7.90
C GLY A 395 -8.20 11.42 8.21
N GLU A 396 -8.47 11.70 9.50
CA GLU A 396 -9.68 12.40 9.93
C GLU A 396 -9.84 13.82 9.37
N PHE A 397 -8.76 14.45 8.89
CA PHE A 397 -8.80 15.78 8.25
C PHE A 397 -8.97 15.69 6.72
N CYS A 398 -8.97 14.49 6.13
CA CYS A 398 -9.05 14.31 4.67
C CYS A 398 -10.46 14.52 4.08
N HIS A 399 -11.41 15.00 4.88
CA HIS A 399 -12.71 15.49 4.39
C HIS A 399 -12.68 16.99 4.08
N LEU A 400 -11.62 17.70 4.50
CA LEU A 400 -11.44 19.12 4.28
C LEU A 400 -10.92 19.39 2.86
N THR A 401 -11.39 20.48 2.26
CA THR A 401 -10.98 20.90 0.90
C THR A 401 -10.31 22.27 0.88
N ASP A 402 -10.43 23.06 1.95
CA ASP A 402 -9.76 24.35 2.06
C ASP A 402 -8.27 24.16 2.37
N LEU A 403 -7.40 24.81 1.59
CA LEU A 403 -5.95 24.65 1.74
C LEU A 403 -5.44 25.24 3.06
N ALA A 404 -5.96 26.37 3.52
CA ALA A 404 -5.48 26.99 4.75
C ALA A 404 -5.87 26.14 5.97
N GLU A 405 -7.09 25.59 5.96
CA GLU A 405 -7.56 24.66 6.99
C GLU A 405 -6.74 23.36 7.00
N LEU A 406 -6.52 22.74 5.84
CA LEU A 406 -5.64 21.57 5.72
C LEU A 406 -4.21 21.87 6.21
N GLY A 407 -3.69 23.04 5.86
CA GLY A 407 -2.38 23.52 6.30
C GLY A 407 -2.24 23.65 7.81
N ALA A 408 -3.29 24.12 8.49
CA ALA A 408 -3.32 24.21 9.95
C ALA A 408 -3.26 22.83 10.64
N HIS A 409 -3.69 21.77 9.94
CA HIS A 409 -3.63 20.38 10.41
C HIS A 409 -2.41 19.59 9.89
N CYS A 410 -1.48 20.24 9.17
CA CYS A 410 -0.26 19.59 8.71
C CYS A 410 0.62 19.18 9.91
N PHE A 411 1.00 17.90 9.95
CA PHE A 411 1.70 17.25 11.07
C PHE A 411 1.02 17.37 12.44
N HIS A 412 -0.33 17.40 12.46
CA HIS A 412 -1.13 17.65 13.67
C HIS A 412 -0.68 16.88 14.92
N TYR A 413 -0.42 15.57 14.79
CA TYR A 413 0.00 14.71 15.91
C TYR A 413 1.52 14.59 16.07
N VAL A 414 2.30 14.82 15.01
CA VAL A 414 3.72 14.43 14.94
C VAL A 414 4.65 15.63 15.15
N ALA A 415 4.26 16.81 14.68
CA ALA A 415 5.01 18.05 14.89
C ALA A 415 4.05 19.22 15.20
N PRO A 416 3.44 19.25 16.41
CA PRO A 416 2.57 20.34 16.82
C PRO A 416 3.28 21.70 16.68
N GLY A 417 2.62 22.65 16.03
CA GLY A 417 3.19 23.96 15.73
C GLY A 417 3.96 24.06 14.40
N PHE A 418 4.02 22.99 13.60
CA PHE A 418 4.63 22.98 12.26
C PHE A 418 4.23 24.20 11.41
N ALA A 419 2.93 24.44 11.24
CA ALA A 419 2.43 25.57 10.44
C ALA A 419 2.88 26.93 10.97
N ALA A 420 2.96 27.10 12.30
CA ALA A 420 3.48 28.33 12.91
C ALA A 420 4.98 28.52 12.63
N ARG A 421 5.76 27.44 12.63
CA ARG A 421 7.18 27.49 12.23
C ARG A 421 7.35 27.82 10.75
N VAL A 422 6.49 27.30 9.87
CA VAL A 422 6.48 27.69 8.44
C VAL A 422 6.24 29.19 8.31
N ALA A 423 5.20 29.71 8.98
CA ALA A 423 4.87 31.13 8.97
C ALA A 423 6.01 32.02 9.53
N ALA A 424 6.83 31.48 10.44
CA ALA A 424 8.03 32.14 10.98
C ALA A 424 9.29 31.99 10.09
N GLY A 425 9.15 31.51 8.85
CA GLY A 425 10.24 31.37 7.88
C GLY A 425 10.85 29.96 7.78
N GLY A 426 10.22 28.95 8.38
CA GLY A 426 10.60 27.53 8.26
C GLY A 426 9.99 26.84 7.05
N GLY A 427 10.17 27.37 5.85
CA GLY A 427 9.48 26.90 4.64
C GLY A 427 10.11 25.69 3.95
N VAL A 428 11.24 25.16 4.40
CA VAL A 428 11.94 24.05 3.73
C VAL A 428 11.89 22.79 4.60
N VAL A 429 11.36 21.71 4.05
CA VAL A 429 11.38 20.40 4.71
C VAL A 429 12.62 19.63 4.27
N VAL A 430 13.34 19.02 5.22
CA VAL A 430 14.45 18.10 4.96
C VAL A 430 14.18 16.76 5.64
N ALA A 431 14.04 15.69 4.87
CA ALA A 431 13.63 14.38 5.34
C ALA A 431 14.60 13.25 4.93
N GLY A 432 14.47 12.11 5.61
CA GLY A 432 15.24 10.91 5.31
C GLY A 432 14.72 10.12 4.10
N GLU A 433 14.82 8.80 4.17
CA GLU A 433 14.32 7.86 3.15
C GLU A 433 12.81 7.65 3.26
N GLY A 434 12.15 7.34 2.14
CA GLY A 434 10.74 6.96 2.10
C GLY A 434 9.76 8.04 2.53
N TRP A 435 10.06 9.30 2.20
CA TRP A 435 9.16 10.43 2.47
C TRP A 435 7.81 10.27 1.77
N GLY A 436 6.72 10.49 2.51
CA GLY A 436 5.36 10.42 2.00
C GLY A 436 4.89 9.00 1.70
N SER A 437 5.46 7.98 2.35
CA SER A 437 5.00 6.60 2.20
C SER A 437 3.59 6.38 2.74
N GLY A 438 2.91 5.32 2.29
CA GLY A 438 1.58 4.96 2.79
C GLY A 438 0.42 5.31 1.85
N SER A 439 -0.55 6.07 2.32
CA SER A 439 -1.82 6.30 1.61
C SER A 439 -1.64 7.19 0.39
N SER A 440 -2.41 6.95 -0.68
CA SER A 440 -2.36 7.72 -1.93
C SER A 440 -2.90 9.16 -1.84
N ARG A 441 -3.32 9.60 -0.64
CA ARG A 441 -4.07 10.85 -0.42
C ARG A 441 -3.28 12.07 -0.90
N GLU A 442 -3.83 12.79 -1.87
CA GLU A 442 -3.28 14.06 -2.36
C GLU A 442 -3.38 15.19 -1.32
N HIS A 443 -4.31 15.06 -0.36
CA HIS A 443 -4.42 15.91 0.82
C HIS A 443 -3.10 16.09 1.57
N ALA A 444 -2.18 15.12 1.56
CA ALA A 444 -0.87 15.27 2.19
C ALA A 444 -0.05 16.37 1.51
N VAL A 445 -0.14 16.49 0.19
CA VAL A 445 0.52 17.56 -0.58
C VAL A 445 -0.22 18.88 -0.40
N TRP A 446 -1.56 18.86 -0.38
CA TRP A 446 -2.36 20.06 -0.11
C TRP A 446 -2.12 20.63 1.29
N ALA A 447 -1.93 19.79 2.31
CA ALA A 447 -1.58 20.23 3.65
C ALA A 447 -0.21 20.90 3.70
N LEU A 448 0.81 20.35 3.01
CA LEU A 448 2.12 20.99 2.88
C LEU A 448 2.01 22.35 2.18
N LYS A 449 1.30 22.40 1.05
CA LYS A 449 1.06 23.62 0.26
C LYS A 449 0.30 24.67 1.06
N GLY A 450 -0.74 24.26 1.76
CA GLY A 450 -1.58 25.09 2.63
C GLY A 450 -0.85 25.63 3.86
N ALA A 451 0.07 24.84 4.43
CA ALA A 451 0.94 25.29 5.51
C ALA A 451 2.00 26.30 5.05
N GLY A 452 2.24 26.42 3.74
CA GLY A 452 3.22 27.33 3.14
C GLY A 452 4.60 26.69 2.90
N VAL A 453 4.70 25.36 2.84
CA VAL A 453 5.95 24.68 2.50
C VAL A 453 6.36 25.04 1.08
N GLN A 454 7.62 25.46 0.93
CA GLN A 454 8.17 25.97 -0.32
C GLN A 454 8.86 24.87 -1.12
N VAL A 455 9.57 23.95 -0.44
CA VAL A 455 10.23 22.79 -1.06
C VAL A 455 10.43 21.67 -0.05
N VAL A 456 10.31 20.43 -0.53
CA VAL A 456 10.65 19.21 0.22
C VAL A 456 11.92 18.58 -0.34
N ILE A 457 12.95 18.43 0.49
CA ILE A 457 14.20 17.73 0.13
C ILE A 457 14.24 16.42 0.92
N ALA A 458 14.40 15.29 0.24
CA ALA A 458 14.48 13.99 0.89
C ALA A 458 15.50 13.06 0.22
N ARG A 459 15.92 12.00 0.93
CA ARG A 459 16.80 10.96 0.35
C ARG A 459 16.07 10.14 -0.70
N SER A 460 14.79 9.88 -0.47
CA SER A 460 13.90 9.20 -1.40
C SER A 460 12.45 9.54 -1.07
N PHE A 461 11.56 9.38 -2.05
CA PHE A 461 10.13 9.63 -1.91
C PHE A 461 9.37 8.36 -2.26
N ALA A 462 8.23 8.14 -1.60
CA ALA A 462 7.28 7.16 -2.09
C ALA A 462 6.64 7.65 -3.39
N TYR A 463 6.54 6.75 -4.38
CA TYR A 463 6.11 7.05 -5.74
C TYR A 463 4.84 7.91 -5.83
N ILE A 464 3.78 7.51 -5.13
CA ILE A 464 2.47 8.19 -5.22
C ILE A 464 2.56 9.62 -4.67
N HIS A 465 3.22 9.80 -3.52
CA HIS A 465 3.36 11.12 -2.93
C HIS A 465 4.25 12.03 -3.79
N ARG A 466 5.35 11.51 -4.32
CA ARG A 466 6.21 12.23 -5.27
C ARG A 466 5.40 12.72 -6.47
N ARG A 467 4.55 11.86 -7.01
CA ARG A 467 3.70 12.18 -8.14
C ARG A 467 2.62 13.22 -7.79
N ASN A 468 2.04 13.15 -6.60
CA ASN A 468 1.14 14.19 -6.10
C ASN A 468 1.86 15.55 -5.96
N LEU A 469 3.12 15.57 -5.50
CA LEU A 469 3.93 16.81 -5.43
C LEU A 469 4.10 17.43 -6.83
N VAL A 470 4.41 16.60 -7.84
CA VAL A 470 4.48 17.04 -9.25
C VAL A 470 3.15 17.59 -9.74
N ASN A 471 2.05 16.88 -9.51
CA ASN A 471 0.72 17.26 -9.99
C ASN A 471 0.26 18.61 -9.41
N GLU A 472 0.64 18.90 -8.17
CA GLU A 472 0.28 20.13 -7.46
C GLU A 472 1.33 21.25 -7.56
N ALA A 473 2.41 20.99 -8.30
CA ALA A 473 3.59 21.86 -8.41
C ALA A 473 4.19 22.28 -7.06
N VAL A 474 4.21 21.37 -6.09
CA VAL A 474 5.01 21.56 -4.87
C VAL A 474 6.43 21.10 -5.16
N ALA A 475 7.39 22.04 -5.05
CA ALA A 475 8.78 21.76 -5.38
C ALA A 475 9.34 20.65 -4.48
N HIS A 476 10.10 19.74 -5.09
CA HIS A 476 10.74 18.65 -4.36
C HIS A 476 12.08 18.28 -4.99
N MET A 477 12.99 17.75 -4.18
CA MET A 477 14.34 17.36 -4.59
C MET A 477 14.76 16.06 -3.94
N VAL A 478 15.36 15.18 -4.74
CA VAL A 478 16.08 14.01 -4.25
C VAL A 478 17.54 14.40 -4.03
N LEU A 479 18.03 14.25 -2.81
CA LEU A 479 19.41 14.51 -2.44
C LEU A 479 19.88 13.43 -1.47
N THR A 480 20.92 12.67 -1.82
CA THR A 480 21.38 11.50 -1.04
C THR A 480 22.70 11.71 -0.31
N ASP A 481 23.40 12.84 -0.54
CA ASP A 481 24.71 13.12 0.04
C ASP A 481 24.66 13.16 1.59
N PRO A 482 25.31 12.21 2.30
CA PRO A 482 25.28 12.19 3.76
C PRO A 482 25.88 13.44 4.41
N ARG A 483 26.79 14.14 3.73
CA ARG A 483 27.40 15.38 4.21
C ARG A 483 26.40 16.53 4.26
N PHE A 484 25.40 16.54 3.38
CA PHE A 484 24.30 17.50 3.47
C PHE A 484 23.48 17.24 4.73
N TYR A 485 23.07 16.00 4.96
CA TYR A 485 22.25 15.64 6.12
C TYR A 485 22.96 15.84 7.47
N ALA A 486 24.30 15.78 7.48
CA ALA A 486 25.10 16.11 8.66
C ALA A 486 25.09 17.62 8.99
N LEU A 487 24.81 18.50 8.02
CA LEU A 487 24.79 19.96 8.19
C LEU A 487 23.38 20.54 8.24
N ALA A 488 22.41 19.84 7.66
CA ALA A 488 21.00 20.22 7.56
C ALA A 488 20.26 19.98 8.89
N GLU A 489 20.62 20.74 9.93
CA GLU A 489 19.99 20.69 11.24
C GLU A 489 18.62 21.41 11.25
N ASP A 490 17.71 21.04 12.17
CA ASP A 490 16.43 21.73 12.32
C ASP A 490 16.64 23.22 12.68
N GLY A 491 15.94 24.11 11.98
CA GLY A 491 16.06 25.56 12.15
C GLY A 491 17.27 26.22 11.47
N ALA A 492 18.19 25.45 10.89
CA ALA A 492 19.34 25.98 10.18
C ALA A 492 18.92 26.73 8.90
N ASP A 493 19.68 27.75 8.52
CA ASP A 493 19.44 28.51 7.30
C ASP A 493 19.84 27.69 6.07
N ILE A 494 18.97 27.73 5.05
CA ILE A 494 19.15 27.00 3.80
C ILE A 494 18.79 27.90 2.62
N ARG A 495 19.56 27.78 1.55
CA ARG A 495 19.27 28.40 0.25
C ARG A 495 19.09 27.29 -0.79
N VAL A 496 17.97 27.29 -1.48
CA VAL A 496 17.62 26.27 -2.49
C VAL A 496 17.35 26.97 -3.81
N ASP A 497 18.09 26.61 -4.85
CA ASP A 497 17.79 26.99 -6.23
C ASP A 497 17.02 25.84 -6.89
N VAL A 498 15.71 26.01 -7.05
CA VAL A 498 14.83 24.97 -7.59
C VAL A 498 15.13 24.65 -9.06
N GLY A 499 15.55 25.66 -9.84
CA GLY A 499 15.84 25.48 -11.26
C GLY A 499 17.12 24.70 -11.51
N SER A 500 18.20 25.01 -10.77
CA SER A 500 19.48 24.32 -10.90
C SER A 500 19.61 23.06 -10.04
N GLY A 501 18.76 22.89 -9.03
CA GLY A 501 18.88 21.81 -8.04
C GLY A 501 20.01 22.03 -7.02
N GLN A 502 20.61 23.21 -6.97
CA GLN A 502 21.65 23.52 -6.00
C GLN A 502 21.05 23.85 -4.62
N VAL A 503 21.62 23.24 -3.59
CA VAL A 503 21.21 23.42 -2.19
C VAL A 503 22.43 23.88 -1.40
N THR A 504 22.32 25.00 -0.69
CA THR A 504 23.39 25.55 0.14
C THR A 504 22.99 25.56 1.60
N VAL A 505 23.80 24.93 2.45
CA VAL A 505 23.64 24.90 3.92
C VAL A 505 25.01 25.16 4.55
N GLN A 506 25.06 26.05 5.55
CA GLN A 506 26.31 26.42 6.24
C GLN A 506 27.48 26.78 5.28
N GLY A 507 27.16 27.47 4.18
CA GLY A 507 28.14 27.89 3.17
C GLY A 507 28.66 26.77 2.24
N ARG A 508 28.17 25.53 2.38
CA ARG A 508 28.51 24.42 1.47
C ARG A 508 27.39 24.17 0.48
N VAL A 509 27.77 23.89 -0.77
CA VAL A 509 26.85 23.65 -1.88
C VAL A 509 26.77 22.15 -2.17
N PHE A 510 25.55 21.68 -2.39
CA PHE A 510 25.19 20.31 -2.76
C PHE A 510 24.30 20.34 -4.01
N GLN A 511 24.27 19.22 -4.73
CA GLN A 511 23.52 19.10 -5.98
C GLN A 511 22.49 17.98 -5.87
N ALA A 512 21.22 18.34 -6.03
CA ALA A 512 20.11 17.40 -6.13
C ALA A 512 20.10 16.67 -7.48
N GLU A 513 19.49 15.49 -7.49
CA GLU A 513 19.24 14.72 -8.71
C GLU A 513 18.30 15.49 -9.64
N ALA A 514 18.57 15.40 -10.95
CA ALA A 514 17.72 16.03 -11.94
C ALA A 514 16.39 15.27 -12.07
N PRO A 515 15.23 15.94 -11.88
CA PRO A 515 13.93 15.28 -12.04
C PRO A 515 13.68 14.91 -13.52
N PRO A 516 12.83 13.91 -13.82
CA PRO A 516 12.46 13.56 -15.19
C PRO A 516 11.88 14.74 -15.98
N ALA A 517 11.98 14.70 -17.32
CA ALA A 517 11.51 15.78 -18.20
C ALA A 517 10.04 16.16 -17.96
N ILE A 518 9.16 15.15 -17.87
CA ILE A 518 7.74 15.35 -17.62
C ILE A 518 7.48 16.02 -16.25
N ALA A 519 8.23 15.64 -15.22
CA ALA A 519 8.08 16.25 -13.90
C ALA A 519 8.51 17.73 -13.91
N ARG A 520 9.60 18.07 -14.61
CA ARG A 520 10.00 19.47 -14.83
C ARG A 520 8.96 20.25 -15.61
N GLY A 521 8.44 19.65 -16.69
CA GLY A 521 7.43 20.27 -17.54
C GLY A 521 6.13 20.58 -16.78
N LEU A 522 5.66 19.64 -15.96
CA LEU A 522 4.49 19.81 -15.11
C LEU A 522 4.74 20.87 -14.03
N GLN A 523 5.90 20.85 -13.37
CA GLN A 523 6.27 21.87 -12.39
C GLN A 523 6.28 23.27 -13.02
N ALA A 524 6.85 23.43 -14.22
CA ALA A 524 6.91 24.71 -14.93
C ALA A 524 5.54 25.21 -15.40
N ALA A 525 4.63 24.31 -15.73
CA ALA A 525 3.24 24.66 -16.06
C ALA A 525 2.40 25.01 -14.83
N GLY A 526 2.90 24.78 -13.60
CA GLY A 526 2.15 24.99 -12.35
C GLY A 526 1.29 23.79 -11.93
N GLY A 527 1.58 22.60 -12.44
CA GLY A 527 0.93 21.34 -12.10
C GLY A 527 0.17 20.73 -13.27
N ILE A 528 -0.44 19.55 -13.03
CA ILE A 528 -1.09 18.77 -14.10
C ILE A 528 -2.33 19.46 -14.66
N VAL A 529 -3.15 20.08 -13.81
CA VAL A 529 -4.38 20.75 -14.27
C VAL A 529 -4.06 21.99 -15.12
N PRO A 530 -3.16 22.91 -14.70
CA PRO A 530 -2.70 23.99 -15.57
C PRO A 530 -2.05 23.52 -16.87
N ALA A 531 -1.22 22.46 -16.83
CA ALA A 531 -0.60 21.90 -18.02
C ALA A 531 -1.66 21.40 -19.03
N ILE A 532 -2.70 20.71 -18.57
CA ILE A 532 -3.80 20.26 -19.42
C ILE A 532 -4.58 21.44 -20.01
N ARG A 533 -4.80 22.51 -19.23
CA ARG A 533 -5.43 23.73 -19.77
C ARG A 533 -4.61 24.39 -20.88
N GLN A 534 -3.29 24.29 -20.79
CA GLN A 534 -2.37 24.87 -21.76
C GLN A 534 -2.21 23.99 -23.02
N PHE A 535 -2.04 22.69 -22.85
CA PHE A 535 -1.65 21.77 -23.93
C PHE A 535 -2.77 20.83 -24.39
N GLY A 536 -3.92 20.81 -23.70
CA GLY A 536 -5.04 19.93 -24.01
C GLY A 536 -4.66 18.46 -23.94
N ASN A 537 -5.15 17.67 -24.91
CA ASN A 537 -4.92 16.23 -24.98
C ASN A 537 -3.48 15.87 -25.39
N GLU A 538 -2.68 16.83 -25.87
CA GLU A 538 -1.27 16.61 -26.24
C GLU A 538 -0.32 16.78 -25.04
N VAL A 539 -0.84 16.98 -23.81
CA VAL A 539 -0.02 17.34 -22.64
C VAL A 539 1.16 16.41 -22.41
N PHE A 540 0.96 15.09 -22.51
CA PHE A 540 2.04 14.14 -22.24
C PHE A 540 3.07 14.10 -23.36
N GLU A 541 2.64 14.16 -24.62
CA GLU A 541 3.53 14.24 -25.78
C GLU A 541 4.39 15.51 -25.71
N ARG A 542 3.79 16.66 -25.36
CA ARG A 542 4.49 17.95 -25.27
C ARG A 542 5.49 18.03 -24.12
N LEU A 543 5.22 17.37 -23.00
CA LEU A 543 6.08 17.41 -21.81
C LEU A 543 7.13 16.29 -21.77
N THR A 544 7.08 15.35 -22.72
CA THR A 544 8.05 14.24 -22.84
C THR A 544 8.95 14.33 -24.07
N ALA A 545 8.58 15.14 -25.07
CA ALA A 545 9.45 15.56 -26.18
C ALA A 545 10.59 16.48 -25.70
#